data_AF-A0A2V7IQY6-F1
#
_entry.id   AF-A0A2V7IQY6-F1
#
_cell.length_a   1.000
_cell.length_b   1.000
_cell.length_c   1.000
_cell.angle_alpha   90.00
_cell.angle_beta   90.00
_cell.angle_gamma   90.00
#
_symmetry.space_group_name_H-M   'P 1'
#
loop_
_entity.id
_entity.type
_entity.pdbx_description
1 polymer ?
#
loop_
_entity_poly.entity_id
_entity_poly.type
_entity_poly.pdbx_seq_one_letter_code
_entity_poly.pdbx_strand_id
1 'polypeptide(L)'
;MHAIEREVRILRMYCLLTVPVLVLLVFAGFVQKPRFGEIAVQRINVVEPDGKTRLVISNKTRAPDAVLGGKTFKRQGGNSAGLIFYNQEGDEDGGLVFSGAARNGRYAAEGALLFDQYHQDQVVGIQYSDDNGSRSAGLQVWDRSDIPAAETLEREQAIARMPDGPEKIAARERLRASGAWNAPVRVFVGRDRSKAAVVDLTDPQGKTRARLLVDSLGAARLEFLDAGGHVVYAVPESTRSR
;
A
#
# COMPACT_ATOMS: atom_id res chain seq x y z
N MET A 1 -31.83 23.04 68.45
CA MET A 1 -30.84 22.14 67.82
C MET A 1 -31.47 20.98 67.02
N HIS A 2 -32.59 20.37 67.45
CA HIS A 2 -33.16 19.20 66.76
C HIS A 2 -33.68 19.39 65.33
N ALA A 3 -34.13 20.59 64.94
CA ALA A 3 -34.61 20.82 63.57
C ALA A 3 -33.48 20.74 62.53
N ILE A 4 -32.33 21.34 62.83
CA ILE A 4 -31.15 21.33 61.94
C ILE A 4 -30.58 19.91 61.79
N GLU A 5 -30.48 19.13 62.87
CA GLU A 5 -30.01 17.74 62.80
C GLU A 5 -30.93 16.84 61.96
N ARG A 6 -32.24 17.12 61.97
CA ARG A 6 -33.22 16.40 61.15
C ARG A 6 -33.05 16.75 59.67
N GLU A 7 -32.90 18.03 59.34
CA GLU A 7 -32.65 18.48 57.97
C GLU A 7 -31.31 17.98 57.43
N VAL A 8 -30.25 17.97 58.24
CA VAL A 8 -28.94 17.42 57.85
C VAL A 8 -29.02 15.90 57.62
N ARG A 9 -29.81 15.16 58.41
CA ARG A 9 -30.05 13.72 58.17
C ARG A 9 -30.81 13.46 56.87
N ILE A 10 -31.83 14.27 56.59
CA ILE A 10 -32.60 14.18 55.33
C ILE A 10 -31.69 14.52 54.14
N LEU A 11 -30.87 15.57 54.24
CA LEU A 11 -29.90 15.95 53.20
C LEU A 11 -28.84 14.85 52.97
N ARG A 12 -28.32 14.23 54.05
CA ARG A 12 -27.39 13.09 53.93
C ARG A 12 -28.03 11.91 53.22
N MET A 13 -29.26 11.53 53.57
CA MET A 13 -29.98 10.47 52.87
C MET A 13 -30.25 10.82 51.40
N TYR A 14 -30.61 12.08 51.14
CA TYR A 14 -30.81 12.58 49.79
C TYR A 14 -29.52 12.49 48.96
N CYS A 15 -28.37 12.92 49.49
CA CYS A 15 -27.08 12.78 48.81
C CYS A 15 -26.67 11.31 48.62
N LEU A 16 -26.87 10.47 49.64
CA LEU A 16 -26.56 9.03 49.58
C LEU A 16 -27.41 8.28 48.54
N LEU A 17 -28.62 8.75 48.25
CA LEU A 17 -29.49 8.19 47.21
C LEU A 17 -29.25 8.80 45.83
N THR A 18 -29.02 10.11 45.76
CA THR A 18 -28.90 10.80 44.46
C THR A 18 -27.54 10.61 43.81
N VAL A 19 -26.45 10.55 44.57
CA VAL A 19 -25.09 10.37 43.99
C VAL A 19 -24.95 9.03 43.27
N PRO A 20 -25.34 7.87 43.84
CA PRO A 20 -25.27 6.58 43.13
C PRO A 20 -26.15 6.55 41.88
N VAL A 21 -27.33 7.16 41.94
CA VAL A 21 -28.23 7.27 40.78
C VAL A 21 -27.58 8.13 39.68
N LEU A 22 -26.96 9.25 40.03
CA LEU A 22 -26.25 10.10 39.08
C LEU A 22 -25.05 9.35 38.45
N VAL A 23 -24.29 8.62 39.27
CA VAL A 23 -23.18 7.78 38.82
C VAL A 23 -23.68 6.69 37.86
N LEU A 24 -24.75 5.97 38.20
CA LEU A 24 -25.37 4.96 37.35
C LEU A 24 -25.86 5.53 36.01
N LEU A 25 -26.50 6.71 36.03
CA LEU A 25 -26.97 7.37 34.81
C LEU A 25 -25.82 7.82 33.90
N VAL A 26 -24.73 8.33 34.48
CA VAL A 26 -23.51 8.66 33.73
C VAL A 26 -22.93 7.40 33.10
N PHE A 27 -22.75 6.32 33.86
CA PHE A 27 -22.20 5.07 33.33
C PHE A 27 -23.10 4.40 32.29
N ALA A 28 -24.44 4.44 32.46
CA ALA A 28 -25.38 3.88 31.49
C ALA A 28 -25.26 4.53 30.11
N GLY A 29 -24.91 5.82 30.04
CA GLY A 29 -24.64 6.52 28.78
C GLY A 29 -23.38 6.04 28.05
N PHE A 30 -22.40 5.47 28.77
CA PHE A 30 -21.15 4.95 28.21
C PHE A 30 -21.21 3.47 27.78
N VAL A 31 -22.29 2.74 28.12
CA VAL A 31 -22.42 1.32 27.75
C VAL A 31 -22.82 1.15 26.27
N GLN A 32 -23.38 2.19 25.65
CA GLN A 32 -23.85 2.09 24.26
C GLN A 32 -22.71 2.29 23.27
N LYS A 33 -22.54 1.31 22.36
CA LYS A 33 -21.66 1.47 21.20
C LYS A 33 -22.25 2.56 20.29
N PRO A 34 -21.47 3.61 19.95
CA PRO A 34 -21.99 4.68 19.11
C PRO A 34 -22.32 4.12 17.72
N ARG A 35 -23.47 4.54 17.18
CA ARG A 35 -23.90 4.23 15.82
C ARG A 35 -23.95 5.52 15.04
N PHE A 36 -23.25 5.55 13.91
CA PHE A 36 -23.22 6.70 13.02
C PHE A 36 -23.91 6.31 11.71
N GLY A 37 -24.63 7.24 11.09
CA GLY A 37 -25.05 7.10 9.70
C GLY A 37 -23.90 7.40 8.75
N GLU A 38 -23.26 8.55 8.94
CA GLU A 38 -22.10 9.03 8.19
C GLU A 38 -21.09 9.69 9.14
N ILE A 39 -19.80 9.58 8.81
CA ILE A 39 -18.72 10.29 9.52
C ILE A 39 -17.82 11.01 8.51
N ALA A 40 -17.61 12.31 8.72
CA ALA A 40 -16.67 13.12 7.94
C ALA A 40 -15.37 13.28 8.73
N VAL A 41 -14.35 12.49 8.39
CA VAL A 41 -13.06 12.44 9.10
C VAL A 41 -11.91 12.40 8.11
N GLN A 42 -10.73 12.84 8.55
CA GLN A 42 -9.52 12.78 7.72
C GLN A 42 -8.82 11.42 7.81
N ARG A 43 -9.01 10.68 8.91
CA ARG A 43 -8.33 9.41 9.19
C ARG A 43 -9.12 8.56 10.19
N ILE A 44 -9.14 7.25 9.94
CA ILE A 44 -9.62 6.20 10.85
C ILE A 44 -8.46 5.23 11.09
N ASN A 45 -8.20 4.90 12.35
CA ASN A 45 -7.26 3.86 12.75
C ASN A 45 -8.05 2.68 13.34
N VAL A 46 -7.79 1.48 12.83
CA VAL A 46 -8.17 0.23 13.48
C VAL A 46 -6.95 -0.25 14.25
N VAL A 47 -7.11 -0.43 15.57
CA VAL A 47 -6.04 -0.79 16.48
C VAL A 47 -6.42 -2.03 17.28
N GLU A 48 -5.42 -2.84 17.59
CA GLU A 48 -5.51 -3.96 18.52
C GLU A 48 -5.60 -3.49 19.99
N PRO A 49 -5.99 -4.37 20.93
CA PRO A 49 -5.99 -4.05 22.36
C PRO A 49 -4.62 -3.63 22.91
N ASP A 50 -3.52 -4.10 22.30
CA ASP A 50 -2.14 -3.74 22.67
C ASP A 50 -1.67 -2.40 22.05
N GLY A 51 -2.53 -1.74 21.27
CA GLY A 51 -2.27 -0.47 20.61
C GLY A 51 -1.62 -0.58 19.22
N LYS A 52 -1.29 -1.79 18.74
CA LYS A 52 -0.77 -1.97 17.38
C LYS A 52 -1.82 -1.60 16.34
N THR A 53 -1.40 -0.86 15.31
CA THR A 53 -2.29 -0.51 14.20
C THR A 53 -2.44 -1.70 13.25
N ARG A 54 -3.65 -1.94 12.74
CA ARG A 54 -3.97 -3.00 11.75
C ARG A 54 -4.44 -2.46 10.42
N LEU A 55 -5.14 -1.34 10.45
CA LEU A 55 -5.63 -0.67 9.27
C LEU A 55 -5.67 0.83 9.50
N VAL A 56 -5.23 1.58 8.51
CA VAL A 56 -5.41 3.03 8.45
C VAL A 56 -6.19 3.38 7.20
N ILE A 57 -7.35 4.03 7.36
CA ILE A 57 -8.09 4.67 6.25
C ILE A 57 -7.81 6.16 6.35
N SER A 58 -7.29 6.79 5.30
CA SER A 58 -6.89 8.21 5.39
C SER A 58 -6.89 8.94 4.07
N ASN A 59 -7.02 10.26 4.15
CA ASN A 59 -6.67 11.14 3.04
C ASN A 59 -5.14 11.23 2.86
N LYS A 60 -4.70 11.86 1.76
CA LYS A 60 -3.28 12.04 1.43
C LYS A 60 -2.47 12.74 2.52
N THR A 61 -3.05 13.72 3.22
CA THR A 61 -2.31 14.53 4.21
C THR A 61 -2.15 13.85 5.56
N ARG A 62 -3.02 12.91 5.92
CA ARG A 62 -3.01 12.16 7.18
C ARG A 62 -2.54 10.72 7.04
N ALA A 63 -2.24 10.29 5.83
CA ALA A 63 -1.66 8.98 5.55
C ALA A 63 -0.36 8.75 6.35
N PRO A 64 -0.16 7.53 6.84
CA PRO A 64 1.02 7.18 7.62
C PRO A 64 2.26 7.06 6.72
N ASP A 65 3.41 7.33 7.31
CA ASP A 65 4.70 6.92 6.76
C ASP A 65 4.78 5.37 6.71
N ALA A 66 5.72 4.83 5.94
CA ALA A 66 5.89 3.38 5.82
C ALA A 66 6.47 2.80 7.11
N VAL A 67 6.02 1.61 7.53
CA VAL A 67 6.57 0.90 8.69
C VAL A 67 7.14 -0.43 8.21
N LEU A 68 8.45 -0.61 8.34
CA LEU A 68 9.18 -1.79 7.88
C LEU A 68 10.17 -2.22 8.97
N GLY A 69 10.14 -3.50 9.37
CA GLY A 69 11.03 -4.03 10.40
C GLY A 69 10.95 -3.26 11.73
N GLY A 70 9.75 -2.82 12.11
CA GLY A 70 9.47 -2.00 13.30
C GLY A 70 9.95 -0.55 13.21
N LYS A 71 10.43 -0.09 12.06
CA LYS A 71 10.96 1.27 11.86
C LYS A 71 10.12 2.07 10.88
N THR A 72 10.00 3.37 11.13
CA THR A 72 9.22 4.27 10.28
C THR A 72 10.11 4.95 9.25
N PHE A 73 9.73 4.87 7.98
CA PHE A 73 10.42 5.45 6.84
C PHE A 73 9.52 6.41 6.06
N LYS A 74 10.08 7.53 5.60
CA LYS A 74 9.35 8.43 4.69
C LYS A 74 9.09 7.71 3.37
N ARG A 75 7.84 7.76 2.90
CA ARG A 75 7.48 7.21 1.59
C ARG A 75 8.15 7.99 0.46
N GLN A 76 8.83 7.29 -0.43
CA GLN A 76 9.31 7.89 -1.67
C GLN A 76 8.11 8.25 -2.56
N GLY A 77 8.15 9.42 -3.21
CA GLY A 77 7.02 9.93 -4.03
C GLY A 77 5.88 10.57 -3.21
N GLY A 78 5.90 10.44 -1.88
CA GLY A 78 4.92 11.02 -0.97
C GLY A 78 3.68 10.14 -0.77
N ASN A 79 2.78 10.63 0.07
CA ASN A 79 1.60 9.86 0.48
C ASN A 79 0.46 9.92 -0.57
N SER A 80 -0.38 8.88 -0.54
CA SER A 80 -1.63 8.78 -1.30
C SER A 80 -2.81 8.60 -0.34
N ALA A 81 -4.02 8.92 -0.81
CA ALA A 81 -5.24 8.62 -0.06
C ALA A 81 -5.60 7.13 -0.24
N GLY A 82 -6.15 6.50 0.80
CA GLY A 82 -6.48 5.09 0.73
C GLY A 82 -6.44 4.36 2.07
N LEU A 83 -6.23 3.05 1.99
CA LEU A 83 -6.11 2.10 3.07
C LEU A 83 -4.67 1.57 3.13
N ILE A 84 -4.09 1.50 4.32
CA ILE A 84 -2.80 0.83 4.56
C ILE A 84 -3.02 -0.30 5.55
N PHE A 85 -2.54 -1.50 5.20
CA PHE A 85 -2.66 -2.72 6.00
C PHE A 85 -1.40 -2.93 6.82
N TYR A 86 -1.54 -3.55 7.98
CA TYR A 86 -0.41 -3.91 8.84
C TYR A 86 -0.51 -5.36 9.29
N ASN A 87 0.62 -6.06 9.29
CA ASN A 87 0.73 -7.43 9.79
C ASN A 87 0.71 -7.49 11.33
N GLN A 88 0.86 -8.68 11.92
CA GLN A 88 0.82 -8.89 13.37
C GLN A 88 1.94 -8.17 14.14
N GLU A 89 3.10 -8.01 13.51
CA GLU A 89 4.28 -7.33 14.06
C GLU A 89 4.06 -5.82 14.13
N GLY A 90 3.16 -5.28 13.30
CA GLY A 90 2.89 -3.85 13.17
C GLY A 90 3.61 -3.22 11.98
N ASP A 91 4.21 -4.03 11.11
CA ASP A 91 4.78 -3.59 9.85
C ASP A 91 3.71 -3.48 8.79
N GLU A 92 3.89 -2.54 7.86
CA GLU A 92 3.04 -2.38 6.69
C GLU A 92 3.09 -3.65 5.83
N ASP A 93 1.92 -4.06 5.35
CA ASP A 93 1.71 -5.31 4.61
C ASP A 93 0.92 -5.05 3.31
N GLY A 94 1.15 -3.89 2.72
CA GLY A 94 0.48 -3.40 1.53
C GLY A 94 -0.65 -2.38 1.79
N GLY A 95 -1.47 -2.15 0.77
CA GLY A 95 -2.49 -1.12 0.82
C GLY A 95 -3.39 -1.04 -0.42
N LEU A 96 -4.47 -0.29 -0.28
CA LEU A 96 -5.35 0.13 -1.36
C LEU A 96 -5.28 1.64 -1.50
N VAL A 97 -4.60 2.13 -2.53
CA VAL A 97 -4.33 3.56 -2.73
C VAL A 97 -4.88 4.07 -4.05
N PHE A 98 -5.28 5.34 -4.04
CA PHE A 98 -5.77 6.03 -5.22
C PHE A 98 -5.13 7.42 -5.33
N SER A 99 -4.85 7.81 -6.56
CA SER A 99 -4.36 9.14 -6.90
C SER A 99 -4.98 9.59 -8.22
N GLY A 100 -5.20 10.89 -8.40
CA GLY A 100 -5.70 11.39 -9.66
C GLY A 100 -5.93 12.89 -9.65
N ALA A 101 -5.46 13.56 -10.69
CA ALA A 101 -5.70 14.98 -10.89
C ALA A 101 -5.48 15.38 -12.35
N ALA A 102 -6.27 16.35 -12.81
CA ALA A 102 -5.95 17.12 -14.00
C ALA A 102 -5.18 18.39 -13.62
N ARG A 103 -4.10 18.69 -14.34
CA ARG A 103 -3.33 19.93 -14.23
C ARG A 103 -2.87 20.37 -15.61
N ASN A 104 -3.05 21.64 -15.95
CA ASN A 104 -2.58 22.24 -17.21
C ASN A 104 -3.03 21.46 -18.47
N GLY A 105 -4.29 21.00 -18.49
CA GLY A 105 -4.85 20.26 -19.63
C GLY A 105 -4.36 18.82 -19.79
N ARG A 106 -3.55 18.31 -18.85
CA ARG A 106 -3.13 16.90 -18.77
C ARG A 106 -3.69 16.28 -17.50
N TYR A 107 -3.93 14.98 -17.51
CA TYR A 107 -4.33 14.25 -16.31
C TYR A 107 -3.41 13.08 -16.03
N ALA A 108 -3.25 12.79 -14.74
CA ALA A 108 -2.70 11.54 -14.26
C ALA A 108 -3.75 10.89 -13.35
N ALA A 109 -3.89 9.57 -13.43
CA ALA A 109 -4.76 8.80 -12.56
C ALA A 109 -4.15 7.44 -12.25
N GLU A 110 -4.22 7.03 -10.98
CA GLU A 110 -3.61 5.81 -10.48
C GLU A 110 -4.52 5.16 -9.44
N GLY A 111 -4.51 3.83 -9.40
CA GLY A 111 -5.17 3.05 -8.37
C GLY A 111 -4.43 1.73 -8.20
N ALA A 112 -4.19 1.32 -6.96
CA ALA A 112 -3.45 0.10 -6.69
C ALA A 112 -3.98 -0.60 -5.45
N LEU A 113 -4.25 -1.91 -5.57
CA LEU A 113 -4.32 -2.83 -4.45
C LEU A 113 -3.02 -3.63 -4.45
N LEU A 114 -2.25 -3.53 -3.37
CA LEU A 114 -0.91 -4.05 -3.27
C LEU A 114 -0.79 -4.91 -2.01
N PHE A 115 -0.07 -6.01 -2.13
CA PHE A 115 0.32 -6.89 -1.03
C PHE A 115 1.83 -6.96 -0.98
N ASP A 116 2.39 -6.65 0.18
CA ASP A 116 3.84 -6.64 0.39
C ASP A 116 4.33 -8.07 0.71
N GLN A 117 5.57 -8.39 0.31
CA GLN A 117 6.23 -9.59 0.81
C GLN A 117 6.64 -9.37 2.27
N TYR A 118 6.65 -10.44 3.07
CA TYR A 118 7.13 -10.35 4.44
C TYR A 118 8.53 -9.73 4.52
N HIS A 119 8.65 -8.65 5.30
CA HIS A 119 9.85 -7.81 5.45
C HIS A 119 10.35 -7.17 4.15
N GLN A 120 9.49 -7.05 3.14
CA GLN A 120 9.81 -6.55 1.81
C GLN A 120 8.68 -5.70 1.24
N ASP A 121 8.87 -5.25 0.01
CA ASP A 121 7.92 -4.41 -0.73
C ASP A 121 6.95 -5.28 -1.57
N GLN A 122 6.13 -4.67 -2.43
CA GLN A 122 5.03 -5.37 -3.13
C GLN A 122 5.44 -6.63 -3.88
N VAL A 123 4.77 -7.75 -3.61
CA VAL A 123 4.95 -9.04 -4.31
C VAL A 123 3.79 -9.41 -5.22
N VAL A 124 2.58 -8.92 -4.93
CA VAL A 124 1.39 -9.09 -5.78
C VAL A 124 0.57 -7.81 -5.76
N GLY A 125 -0.04 -7.45 -6.90
CA GLY A 125 -0.87 -6.26 -6.96
C GLY A 125 -1.78 -6.17 -8.18
N ILE A 126 -2.90 -5.48 -8.02
CA ILE A 126 -3.80 -5.07 -9.10
C ILE A 126 -3.66 -3.56 -9.24
N GLN A 127 -3.25 -3.10 -10.41
CA GLN A 127 -2.88 -1.70 -10.63
C GLN A 127 -3.54 -1.11 -11.86
N TYR A 128 -3.80 0.18 -11.78
CA TYR A 128 -4.23 1.06 -12.86
C TYR A 128 -3.32 2.28 -12.85
N SER A 129 -2.82 2.67 -14.01
CA SER A 129 -2.05 3.89 -14.23
C SER A 129 -2.44 4.47 -15.59
N ASP A 130 -2.73 5.76 -15.64
CA ASP A 130 -3.04 6.49 -16.84
C ASP A 130 -2.39 7.86 -16.79
N ASP A 131 -1.40 8.08 -17.65
CA ASP A 131 -0.80 9.38 -17.92
C ASP A 131 -1.31 9.88 -19.26
N ASN A 132 -2.36 10.71 -19.20
CA ASN A 132 -2.94 11.40 -20.34
C ASN A 132 -3.25 10.48 -21.55
N GLY A 133 -3.83 9.29 -21.30
CA GLY A 133 -4.18 8.28 -22.29
C GLY A 133 -3.13 7.18 -22.46
N SER A 134 -1.91 7.36 -21.95
CA SER A 134 -0.90 6.31 -21.84
C SER A 134 -1.25 5.41 -20.63
N ARG A 135 -2.16 4.48 -20.88
CA ARG A 135 -2.80 3.67 -19.86
C ARG A 135 -2.22 2.27 -19.77
N SER A 136 -2.00 1.78 -18.56
CA SER A 136 -1.82 0.36 -18.24
C SER A 136 -2.75 -0.03 -17.09
N ALA A 137 -3.31 -1.24 -17.15
CA ALA A 137 -4.16 -1.76 -16.09
C ALA A 137 -4.04 -3.28 -16.01
N GLY A 138 -3.78 -3.85 -14.83
CA GLY A 138 -3.63 -5.29 -14.72
C GLY A 138 -3.16 -5.80 -13.36
N LEU A 139 -3.10 -7.12 -13.27
CA LEU A 139 -2.46 -7.88 -12.20
C LEU A 139 -0.96 -7.98 -12.48
N GLN A 140 -0.15 -7.82 -11.43
CA GLN A 140 1.30 -8.00 -11.45
C GLN A 140 1.74 -8.92 -10.31
N VAL A 141 2.76 -9.72 -10.57
CA VAL A 141 3.50 -10.50 -9.57
C VAL A 141 4.98 -10.18 -9.74
N TRP A 142 5.64 -9.80 -8.64
CA TRP A 142 7.07 -9.48 -8.62
C TRP A 142 7.88 -10.60 -7.97
N ASP A 143 9.12 -10.79 -8.43
CA ASP A 143 10.15 -11.56 -7.72
C ASP A 143 10.91 -10.57 -6.83
N ARG A 144 10.78 -10.63 -5.50
CA ARG A 144 11.49 -9.71 -4.59
C ARG A 144 12.70 -10.41 -3.96
N SER A 145 13.70 -9.62 -3.58
CA SER A 145 14.85 -10.11 -2.80
C SER A 145 14.42 -10.60 -1.42
N ASP A 146 15.07 -11.62 -0.88
CA ASP A 146 14.88 -12.03 0.53
C ASP A 146 15.61 -11.12 1.54
N ILE A 147 16.42 -10.16 1.07
CA ILE A 147 17.08 -9.18 1.93
C ILE A 147 16.01 -8.23 2.48
N PRO A 148 15.84 -8.02 3.80
CA PRO A 148 14.81 -7.14 4.32
C PRO A 148 14.88 -5.69 3.78
N ALA A 149 13.72 -5.10 3.45
CA ALA A 149 13.62 -3.75 2.90
C ALA A 149 14.11 -2.69 3.89
N ALA A 150 13.82 -2.87 5.19
CA ALA A 150 14.28 -1.98 6.25
C ALA A 150 15.82 -1.92 6.31
N GLU A 151 16.49 -3.07 6.23
CA GLU A 151 17.95 -3.15 6.20
C GLU A 151 18.51 -2.42 4.97
N THR A 152 17.86 -2.61 3.82
CA THR A 152 18.27 -1.99 2.57
C THR A 152 18.14 -0.46 2.63
N LEU A 153 17.01 0.05 3.13
CA LEU A 153 16.78 1.49 3.33
C LEU A 153 17.78 2.10 4.32
N GLU A 154 18.15 1.39 5.38
CA GLU A 154 19.16 1.86 6.34
C GLU A 154 20.53 1.98 5.69
N ARG A 155 20.93 0.98 4.89
CA ARG A 155 22.17 1.03 4.10
C ARG A 155 22.13 2.22 3.14
N GLU A 156 21.02 2.46 2.45
CA GLU A 156 20.85 3.63 1.58
C GLU A 156 21.01 4.95 2.33
N GLN A 157 20.37 5.09 3.50
CA GLN A 157 20.48 6.29 4.32
C GLN A 157 21.89 6.51 4.85
N ALA A 158 22.60 5.44 5.24
CA ALA A 158 23.99 5.52 5.66
C ALA A 158 24.88 5.99 4.50
N ILE A 159 24.69 5.42 3.30
CA ILE A 159 25.41 5.81 2.09
C ILE A 159 25.10 7.27 1.71
N ALA A 160 23.85 7.70 1.84
CA ALA A 160 23.44 9.06 1.51
C ALA A 160 24.18 10.12 2.37
N ARG A 161 24.50 9.78 3.63
CA ARG A 161 25.24 10.64 4.58
C ARG A 161 26.75 10.66 4.34
N MET A 162 27.29 9.77 3.51
CA MET A 162 28.71 9.79 3.16
C MET A 162 29.07 11.09 2.40
N PRO A 163 30.30 11.60 2.56
CA PRO A 163 30.83 12.65 1.69
C PRO A 163 30.76 12.25 0.23
N ASP A 164 30.54 13.22 -0.65
CA ASP A 164 30.56 12.95 -2.09
C ASP A 164 31.98 12.58 -2.53
N GLY A 165 32.10 11.49 -3.29
CA GLY A 165 33.39 10.95 -3.69
C GLY A 165 33.32 9.51 -4.20
N PRO A 166 34.47 8.94 -4.59
CA PRO A 166 34.55 7.60 -5.16
C PRO A 166 34.04 6.51 -4.20
N GLU A 167 34.21 6.69 -2.89
CA GLU A 167 33.73 5.74 -1.88
C GLU A 167 32.21 5.65 -1.84
N LYS A 168 31.51 6.79 -1.88
CA LYS A 168 30.04 6.85 -1.91
C LYS A 168 29.50 6.23 -3.19
N ILE A 169 30.14 6.50 -4.33
CA ILE A 169 29.80 5.88 -5.61
C ILE A 169 29.98 4.36 -5.53
N ALA A 170 31.14 3.89 -5.05
CA ALA A 170 31.41 2.46 -4.90
C ALA A 170 30.43 1.78 -3.92
N ALA A 171 30.05 2.44 -2.82
CA ALA A 171 29.07 1.93 -1.88
C ALA A 171 27.67 1.81 -2.50
N ARG A 172 27.23 2.81 -3.28
CA ARG A 172 25.98 2.75 -4.06
C ARG A 172 25.99 1.61 -5.06
N GLU A 173 27.09 1.45 -5.80
CA GLU A 173 27.22 0.36 -6.77
C GLU A 173 27.21 -1.01 -6.11
N ARG A 174 27.88 -1.19 -4.97
CA ARG A 174 27.82 -2.45 -4.19
C ARG A 174 26.39 -2.76 -3.72
N LEU A 175 25.67 -1.76 -3.21
CA LEU A 175 24.29 -1.96 -2.78
C LEU A 175 23.39 -2.32 -3.96
N ARG A 176 23.52 -1.62 -5.09
CA ARG A 176 22.80 -1.95 -6.33
C ARG A 176 23.11 -3.37 -6.80
N ALA A 177 24.39 -3.74 -6.84
CA ALA A 177 24.85 -5.06 -7.28
C ALA A 177 24.41 -6.20 -6.34
N SER A 178 24.10 -5.91 -5.08
CA SER A 178 23.54 -6.90 -4.15
C SER A 178 22.15 -7.41 -4.55
N GLY A 179 21.45 -6.67 -5.42
CA GLY A 179 20.10 -7.03 -5.85
C GLY A 179 19.03 -6.87 -4.77
N ALA A 180 19.32 -6.17 -3.67
CA ALA A 180 18.39 -5.97 -2.57
C ALA A 180 17.06 -5.29 -2.97
N TRP A 181 17.08 -4.49 -4.04
CA TRP A 181 15.88 -3.89 -4.65
C TRP A 181 15.47 -4.54 -5.97
N ASN A 182 16.04 -5.69 -6.33
CA ASN A 182 15.58 -6.39 -7.52
C ASN A 182 14.12 -6.80 -7.33
N ALA A 183 13.31 -6.36 -8.28
CA ALA A 183 11.87 -6.57 -8.30
C ALA A 183 11.38 -6.79 -9.75
N PRO A 184 11.90 -7.77 -10.51
CA PRO A 184 11.37 -8.05 -11.85
C PRO A 184 9.90 -8.48 -11.76
N VAL A 185 9.06 -7.93 -12.64
CA VAL A 185 7.68 -8.39 -12.83
C VAL A 185 7.73 -9.75 -13.52
N ARG A 186 7.42 -10.83 -12.79
CA ARG A 186 7.41 -12.21 -13.30
C ARG A 186 6.18 -12.54 -14.10
N VAL A 187 5.05 -11.96 -13.69
CA VAL A 187 3.76 -12.14 -14.34
C VAL A 187 3.09 -10.79 -14.49
N PHE A 188 2.61 -10.48 -15.69
CA PHE A 188 1.66 -9.41 -15.93
C PHE A 188 0.45 -9.96 -16.65
N VAL A 189 -0.75 -9.59 -16.20
CA VAL A 189 -2.02 -9.91 -16.87
C VAL A 189 -2.84 -8.65 -16.93
N GLY A 190 -3.07 -8.12 -18.13
CA GLY A 190 -3.87 -6.91 -18.25
C GLY A 190 -3.73 -6.21 -19.59
N ARG A 191 -4.06 -4.92 -19.60
CA ARG A 191 -3.87 -4.04 -20.76
C ARG A 191 -2.58 -3.27 -20.61
N ASP A 192 -1.71 -3.36 -21.60
CA ASP A 192 -0.47 -2.59 -21.65
C ASP A 192 -0.67 -1.18 -22.26
N ARG A 193 0.42 -0.43 -22.35
CA ARG A 193 0.43 0.91 -22.97
C ARG A 193 0.28 0.89 -24.50
N SER A 194 0.53 -0.24 -25.15
CA SER A 194 0.26 -0.45 -26.58
C SER A 194 -1.22 -0.71 -26.87
N LYS A 195 -2.05 -0.71 -25.82
CA LYS A 195 -3.49 -1.00 -25.85
C LYS A 195 -3.80 -2.47 -26.13
N ALA A 196 -2.80 -3.35 -26.06
CA ALA A 196 -2.98 -4.78 -26.18
C ALA A 196 -3.45 -5.37 -24.84
N ALA A 197 -4.31 -6.39 -24.91
CA ALA A 197 -4.54 -7.29 -23.79
C ALA A 197 -3.42 -8.34 -23.80
N VAL A 198 -2.68 -8.49 -22.70
CA VAL A 198 -1.47 -9.31 -22.64
C VAL A 198 -1.43 -10.16 -21.38
N VAL A 199 -0.78 -11.31 -21.49
CA VAL A 199 -0.26 -12.14 -20.41
C VAL A 199 1.22 -12.33 -20.66
N ASP A 200 2.08 -11.74 -19.83
CA ASP A 200 3.52 -11.83 -19.95
C ASP A 200 4.10 -12.73 -18.86
N LEU A 201 4.99 -13.63 -19.27
CA LEU A 201 5.85 -14.41 -18.40
C LEU A 201 7.30 -13.98 -18.61
N THR A 202 7.92 -13.56 -17.52
CA THR A 202 9.25 -12.96 -17.51
C THR A 202 10.23 -13.86 -16.78
N ASP A 203 11.51 -13.84 -17.14
CA ASP A 203 12.58 -14.54 -16.44
C ASP A 203 13.06 -13.79 -15.16
N PRO A 204 13.97 -14.35 -14.35
CA PRO A 204 14.47 -13.69 -13.15
C PRO A 204 15.26 -12.40 -13.40
N GLN A 205 15.63 -12.12 -14.66
CA GLN A 205 16.33 -10.90 -15.06
C GLN A 205 15.37 -9.82 -15.58
N GLY A 206 14.05 -10.07 -15.54
CA GLY A 206 13.06 -9.11 -16.02
C GLY A 206 12.84 -9.14 -17.54
N LYS A 207 13.29 -10.19 -18.24
CA LYS A 207 13.10 -10.34 -19.69
C LYS A 207 11.93 -11.26 -20.01
N THR A 208 10.98 -10.79 -20.82
CA THR A 208 9.83 -11.59 -21.27
C THR A 208 10.31 -12.81 -22.07
N ARG A 209 9.75 -13.99 -21.77
CA ARG A 209 10.07 -15.27 -22.42
C ARG A 209 8.86 -15.88 -23.11
N ALA A 210 7.67 -15.58 -22.63
CA ALA A 210 6.43 -15.96 -23.28
C ALA A 210 5.40 -14.82 -23.13
N ARG A 211 4.60 -14.62 -24.17
CA ARG A 211 3.54 -13.60 -24.20
C ARG A 211 2.33 -14.13 -24.95
N LEU A 212 1.17 -14.15 -24.29
CA LEU A 212 -0.12 -14.29 -24.97
C LEU A 212 -0.74 -12.90 -25.10
N LEU A 213 -1.20 -12.51 -26.29
CA LEU A 213 -1.78 -11.19 -26.46
C LEU A 213 -2.88 -11.12 -27.52
N VAL A 214 -3.70 -10.08 -27.40
CA VAL A 214 -4.58 -9.55 -28.44
C VAL A 214 -4.24 -8.07 -28.61
N ASP A 215 -3.78 -7.69 -29.81
CA ASP A 215 -3.34 -6.31 -30.05
C ASP A 215 -4.50 -5.31 -30.18
N SER A 216 -4.15 -4.04 -30.34
CA SER A 216 -5.15 -2.96 -30.44
C SER A 216 -6.10 -3.06 -31.65
N LEU A 217 -5.77 -3.89 -32.64
CA LEU A 217 -6.61 -4.16 -33.83
C LEU A 217 -7.39 -5.47 -33.70
N GLY A 218 -7.20 -6.22 -32.60
CA GLY A 218 -7.89 -7.48 -32.33
C GLY A 218 -7.14 -8.72 -32.81
N ALA A 219 -5.91 -8.62 -33.30
CA ALA A 219 -5.14 -9.79 -33.72
C ALA A 219 -4.56 -10.53 -32.51
N ALA A 220 -4.90 -11.81 -32.38
CA ALA A 220 -4.43 -12.67 -31.30
C ALA A 220 -3.12 -13.39 -31.67
N ARG A 221 -2.17 -13.47 -30.74
CA ARG A 221 -0.93 -14.24 -30.88
C ARG A 221 -0.39 -14.74 -29.54
N LEU A 222 0.24 -15.91 -29.57
CA LEU A 222 1.10 -16.44 -28.52
C LEU A 222 2.54 -16.40 -29.05
N GLU A 223 3.46 -15.76 -28.33
CA GLU A 223 4.86 -15.56 -28.70
C GLU A 223 5.79 -16.19 -27.65
N PHE A 224 6.89 -16.80 -28.09
CA PHE A 224 8.03 -17.20 -27.26
C PHE A 224 9.27 -16.43 -27.69
N LEU A 225 10.03 -15.91 -26.73
CA LEU A 225 11.12 -14.96 -26.96
C LEU A 225 12.47 -15.49 -26.46
N ASP A 226 13.52 -15.27 -27.23
CA ASP A 226 14.91 -15.61 -26.88
C ASP A 226 15.51 -14.66 -25.83
N ALA A 227 16.74 -14.94 -25.40
CA ALA A 227 17.48 -14.14 -24.42
C ALA A 227 17.62 -12.64 -24.74
N GLY A 228 17.56 -12.27 -26.03
CA GLY A 228 17.60 -10.91 -26.54
C GLY A 228 16.23 -10.24 -26.68
N GLY A 229 15.14 -10.99 -26.50
CA GLY A 229 13.76 -10.51 -26.67
C GLY A 229 13.24 -10.65 -28.10
N HIS A 230 13.88 -11.45 -28.94
CA HIS A 230 13.37 -11.74 -30.29
C HIS A 230 12.40 -12.91 -30.25
N VAL A 231 11.30 -12.81 -30.99
CA VAL A 231 10.34 -13.90 -31.14
C VAL A 231 10.99 -15.05 -31.91
N VAL A 232 11.09 -16.22 -31.28
CA VAL A 232 11.62 -17.45 -31.89
C VAL A 232 10.51 -18.41 -32.31
N TYR A 233 9.31 -18.24 -31.76
CA TYR A 233 8.14 -19.03 -32.11
C TYR A 233 6.86 -18.22 -31.86
N ALA A 234 5.88 -18.32 -32.75
CA ALA A 234 4.59 -17.65 -32.59
C ALA A 234 3.42 -18.48 -33.16
N VAL A 235 2.24 -18.38 -32.53
CA VAL A 235 0.99 -18.99 -33.00
C VAL A 235 -0.16 -17.97 -32.96
N PRO A 236 -0.90 -17.74 -34.07
CA PRO A 236 -0.60 -18.25 -35.41
C PRO A 236 0.76 -17.72 -35.90
N GLU A 237 1.49 -18.53 -36.69
CA GLU A 237 2.65 -18.02 -37.45
C GLU A 237 2.15 -16.84 -38.27
N SER A 238 2.84 -15.69 -38.20
CA SER A 238 2.41 -14.40 -38.76
C SER A 238 1.60 -14.59 -40.03
N THR A 239 0.26 -14.57 -39.87
CA THR A 239 -0.61 -15.02 -40.95
C THR A 239 -0.45 -14.02 -42.08
N ARG A 240 0.12 -14.46 -43.21
CA ARG A 240 -0.08 -13.81 -44.50
C ARG A 240 -1.56 -13.45 -44.59
N SER A 241 -1.85 -12.18 -44.89
CA SER A 241 -3.20 -11.73 -45.18
C SER A 241 -3.86 -12.72 -46.15
N ARG A 242 -5.00 -13.28 -45.74
CA ARG A 242 -5.96 -13.85 -46.69
C ARG A 242 -7.06 -12.82 -46.90
#